data_AF-A0A6L7NGN5-F1
#
_entry.id   AF-A0A6L7NGN5-F1
#
_cell.length_a   1.000
_cell.length_b   1.000
_cell.length_c   1.000
_cell.angle_alpha   90.00
_cell.angle_beta   90.00
_cell.angle_gamma   90.00
#
_symmetry.space_group_name_H-M   'P 1'
#
loop_
_entity.id
_entity.type
_entity.pdbx_description
1 polymer ?
#
loop_
_entity_poly.entity_id
_entity_poly.type
_entity_poly.pdbx_seq_one_letter_code
_entity_poly.pdbx_strand_id
1 'polypeptide(L)'
;MNEPGGRRPLVSAVEAVGVGVGGAVLAWLFIAALRLVPAAVAGAAVGAAGLNGAISGAKGIYQWRRPHGWVCWALDSTWGLISVAGGVVLHLVNALYPSSYFDGMSHRTNRHVYEGGFTFRSRFAITFGNVVSAGGGETGLCGDSPQVVRRRRLIDVHEGTHVLQNRSFGPLYVLGYGAWLVLAGAAGLLVGLVMDRRNWRSVVETFAYYDNPFEYWAYRKDSYWPPHGAHPRFVWKAGS
;
A
#
# COMPACT_ATOMS: atom_id res chain seq x y z
N MET A 1 17.30 -22.23 6.96
CA MET A 1 18.25 -21.48 6.13
C MET A 1 18.71 -20.27 6.94
N ASN A 2 20.00 -20.19 7.25
CA ASN A 2 20.57 -19.10 8.04
C ASN A 2 20.57 -17.82 7.19
N GLU A 3 19.96 -16.74 7.66
CA GLU A 3 20.03 -15.45 6.96
C GLU A 3 21.48 -14.92 6.95
N PRO A 4 22.09 -14.74 5.77
CA PRO A 4 23.38 -14.08 5.70
C PRO A 4 23.17 -12.57 5.81
N GLY A 5 23.57 -11.99 6.95
CA GLY A 5 23.72 -10.53 7.07
C GLY A 5 22.69 -9.81 7.94
N GLY A 6 22.34 -10.36 9.09
CA GLY A 6 21.57 -9.63 10.10
C GLY A 6 22.19 -8.25 10.40
N ARG A 7 21.41 -7.18 10.26
CA ARG A 7 21.86 -5.81 10.51
C ARG A 7 22.41 -5.70 11.94
N ARG A 8 23.51 -4.95 12.12
CA ARG A 8 24.02 -4.67 13.47
C ARG A 8 22.91 -4.01 14.31
N PRO A 9 22.53 -4.58 15.47
CA PRO A 9 21.39 -4.09 16.26
C PRO A 9 21.47 -2.59 16.57
N LEU A 10 22.68 -2.09 16.85
CA LEU A 10 22.92 -0.66 17.11
C LEU A 10 22.58 0.23 15.92
N VAL A 11 22.92 -0.17 14.69
CA VAL A 11 22.63 0.61 13.48
C VAL A 11 21.12 0.68 13.24
N SER A 12 20.42 -0.45 13.43
CA SER A 12 18.97 -0.48 13.32
C SER A 12 18.29 0.37 14.40
N ALA A 13 18.81 0.38 15.63
CA ALA A 13 18.28 1.20 16.72
C ALA A 13 18.48 2.71 16.48
N VAL A 14 19.68 3.12 16.05
CA VAL A 14 19.96 4.52 15.72
C VAL A 14 19.10 4.99 14.55
N GLU A 15 18.95 4.17 13.51
CA GLU A 15 18.09 4.51 12.37
C GLU A 15 16.62 4.57 12.78
N ALA A 16 16.13 3.64 13.61
CA ALA A 16 14.76 3.68 14.13
C ALA A 16 14.49 4.99 14.89
N VAL A 17 15.36 5.38 15.83
CA VAL A 17 15.18 6.61 16.60
C VAL A 17 15.28 7.84 15.69
N GLY A 18 16.30 7.92 14.84
CA GLY A 18 16.50 9.09 13.97
C GLY A 18 15.36 9.29 12.97
N VAL A 19 14.93 8.22 12.32
CA VAL A 19 13.85 8.25 11.31
C VAL A 19 12.49 8.49 11.98
N GLY A 20 12.26 7.92 13.17
CA GLY A 20 11.06 8.15 13.96
C GLY A 20 10.94 9.58 14.47
N VAL A 21 11.96 10.09 15.17
CA VAL A 21 11.97 11.47 15.68
C VAL A 21 11.89 12.47 14.53
N GLY A 22 12.70 12.29 13.49
CA GLY A 22 12.69 13.15 12.32
C GLY A 22 11.32 13.16 11.63
N GLY A 23 10.68 11.99 11.49
CA GLY A 23 9.35 11.87 10.90
C GLY A 23 8.28 12.59 11.71
N ALA A 24 8.29 12.44 13.04
CA ALA A 24 7.38 13.16 13.94
C ALA A 24 7.56 14.68 13.88
N VAL A 25 8.81 15.17 13.89
CA VAL A 25 9.11 16.61 13.76
C VAL A 25 8.63 17.14 12.41
N LEU A 26 8.90 16.42 11.33
CA LEU A 26 8.51 16.84 9.99
C LEU A 26 6.97 16.87 9.84
N ALA A 27 6.26 15.87 10.38
CA ALA A 27 4.80 15.85 10.43
C ALA A 27 4.25 17.04 11.23
N TRP A 28 4.83 17.32 12.39
CA TRP A 28 4.42 18.45 13.23
C TRP A 28 4.57 19.78 12.50
N LEU A 29 5.72 20.02 11.87
CA LEU A 29 5.96 21.23 11.08
C LEU A 29 4.96 21.36 9.92
N PHE A 30 4.73 20.26 9.19
CA PHE A 30 3.79 20.23 8.08
C PHE A 30 2.36 20.55 8.52
N ILE A 31 1.88 19.90 9.59
CA ILE A 31 0.52 20.12 10.12
C ILE A 31 0.37 21.53 10.71
N ALA A 32 1.38 22.01 11.44
CA ALA A 32 1.38 23.37 11.97
C ALA A 32 1.27 24.42 10.85
N ALA A 33 1.90 24.17 9.70
CA ALA A 33 1.80 25.04 8.54
C ALA A 33 0.38 25.09 7.92
N LEU A 34 -0.40 24.01 8.04
CA LEU A 34 -1.79 23.96 7.53
C LEU A 34 -2.78 24.78 8.36
N ARG A 35 -2.45 25.11 9.62
CA ARG A 35 -3.24 25.97 10.55
C ARG A 35 -4.71 25.59 10.78
N LEU A 36 -5.17 24.46 10.27
CA LEU A 36 -6.61 24.09 10.22
C LEU A 36 -6.89 22.68 10.76
N VAL A 37 -5.95 22.05 11.46
CA VAL A 37 -6.10 20.69 11.98
C VAL A 37 -6.38 20.71 13.49
N PRO A 38 -7.48 20.10 13.97
CA PRO A 38 -7.73 19.97 15.40
C PRO A 38 -6.57 19.31 16.14
N ALA A 39 -6.24 19.78 17.34
CA ALA A 39 -5.05 19.35 18.09
C ALA A 39 -4.98 17.82 18.29
N ALA A 40 -6.11 17.17 18.56
CA ALA A 40 -6.17 15.71 18.71
C ALA A 40 -5.80 14.98 17.40
N VAL A 41 -6.30 15.46 16.25
CA VAL A 41 -5.98 14.91 14.93
C VAL A 41 -4.51 15.15 14.59
N ALA A 42 -4.00 16.35 14.90
CA ALA A 42 -2.60 16.69 14.72
C ALA A 42 -1.68 15.76 15.54
N GLY A 43 -2.00 15.55 16.83
CA GLY A 43 -1.26 14.66 17.71
C GLY A 43 -1.23 13.21 17.21
N ALA A 44 -2.39 12.69 16.76
CA ALA A 44 -2.47 11.34 16.19
C ALA A 44 -1.63 11.20 14.91
N ALA A 45 -1.67 12.19 14.01
CA ALA A 45 -0.90 12.18 12.78
C ALA A 45 0.62 12.27 13.04
N VAL A 46 1.06 13.11 13.98
CA VAL A 46 2.47 13.18 14.43
C VAL A 46 2.92 11.86 15.04
N GLY A 47 2.08 11.24 15.89
CA GLY A 47 2.35 9.93 16.46
C GLY A 47 2.49 8.84 15.41
N ALA A 48 1.58 8.81 14.42
CA ALA A 48 1.63 7.88 13.30
C ALA A 48 2.90 8.06 12.46
N ALA A 49 3.30 9.30 12.18
CA ALA A 49 4.54 9.62 11.47
C ALA A 49 5.77 9.09 12.22
N GLY A 50 5.83 9.35 13.53
CA GLY A 50 6.93 8.89 14.37
C GLY A 50 7.01 7.38 14.47
N LEU A 51 5.87 6.71 14.66
CA LEU A 51 5.80 5.25 14.73
C LEU A 51 6.15 4.60 13.39
N ASN A 52 5.61 5.10 12.27
CA ASN A 52 6.01 4.65 10.94
C ASN A 52 7.51 4.83 10.73
N GLY A 53 8.06 6.00 11.08
CA GLY A 53 9.49 6.28 10.97
C GLY A 53 10.35 5.32 11.80
N ALA A 54 9.94 5.03 13.03
CA ALA A 54 10.64 4.09 13.90
C ALA A 54 10.63 2.66 13.36
N ILE A 55 9.46 2.16 12.94
CA ILE A 55 9.32 0.83 12.32
C ILE A 55 10.13 0.76 11.03
N SER A 56 10.02 1.81 10.19
CA SER A 56 10.73 1.93 8.93
C SER A 56 12.25 1.94 9.10
N GLY A 57 12.76 2.66 10.10
CA GLY A 57 14.19 2.73 10.40
C GLY A 57 14.74 1.43 10.98
N ALA A 58 13.98 0.80 11.90
CA ALA A 58 14.32 -0.51 12.46
C ALA A 58 14.42 -1.58 11.36
N LYS A 59 13.49 -1.56 10.41
CA LYS A 59 13.48 -2.45 9.25
C LYS A 59 14.38 -1.99 8.10
N GLY A 60 14.83 -0.74 8.11
CA GLY A 60 15.73 -0.18 7.09
C GLY A 60 15.11 -0.10 5.71
N ILE A 61 13.83 0.27 5.60
CA ILE A 61 13.13 0.24 4.32
C ILE A 61 13.58 1.34 3.37
N TYR A 62 14.00 2.52 3.86
CA TYR A 62 14.29 3.65 2.99
C TYR A 62 15.63 3.52 2.28
N GLN A 63 15.67 3.83 0.98
CA GLN A 63 16.88 3.77 0.17
C GLN A 63 17.76 5.02 0.35
N TRP A 64 18.37 5.22 1.52
CA TRP A 64 19.12 6.45 1.84
C TRP A 64 20.26 6.81 0.88
N ARG A 65 20.83 5.82 0.18
CA ARG A 65 21.87 6.03 -0.84
C ARG A 65 21.36 6.69 -2.12
N ARG A 66 20.04 6.86 -2.26
CA ARG A 66 19.40 7.48 -3.42
C ARG A 66 18.49 8.63 -2.96
N PRO A 67 18.42 9.75 -3.71
CA PRO A 67 17.52 10.85 -3.38
C PRO A 67 16.07 10.39 -3.19
N HIS A 68 15.65 9.39 -3.97
CA HIS A 68 14.33 8.78 -3.88
C HIS A 68 13.97 8.28 -2.47
N GLY A 69 14.93 7.73 -1.71
CA GLY A 69 14.66 7.26 -0.34
C GLY A 69 14.31 8.40 0.61
N TRP A 70 15.00 9.53 0.49
CA TRP A 70 14.72 10.75 1.25
C TRP A 70 13.35 11.34 0.90
N VAL A 71 13.02 11.38 -0.39
CA VAL A 71 11.71 11.84 -0.86
C VAL A 71 10.60 10.94 -0.33
N CYS A 72 10.77 9.61 -0.38
CA CYS A 72 9.80 8.67 0.17
C CYS A 72 9.56 8.91 1.67
N TRP A 73 10.63 9.05 2.46
CA TRP A 73 10.52 9.32 3.88
C TRP A 73 9.82 10.65 4.19
N ALA A 74 10.17 11.71 3.45
CA ALA A 74 9.55 13.02 3.63
C ALA A 74 8.05 12.98 3.31
N LEU A 75 7.66 12.31 2.21
CA LEU A 75 6.26 12.15 1.82
C LEU A 75 5.49 11.28 2.81
N ASP A 76 6.06 10.16 3.27
CA ASP A 76 5.45 9.29 4.29
C ASP A 76 5.25 10.03 5.63
N SER A 77 6.07 11.05 5.91
CA SER A 77 6.00 11.86 7.13
C SER A 77 5.14 13.13 6.98
N THR A 78 4.62 13.44 5.80
CA THR A 78 3.88 14.70 5.54
C THR A 78 2.63 14.47 4.69
N TRP A 79 2.81 14.43 3.36
CA TRP A 79 1.73 14.37 2.40
C TRP A 79 0.96 13.03 2.44
N GLY A 80 1.66 11.93 2.67
CA GLY A 80 1.08 10.58 2.76
C GLY A 80 0.51 10.20 4.13
N LEU A 81 0.41 11.13 5.09
CA LEU A 81 0.17 10.82 6.51
C LEU A 81 -1.10 9.99 6.76
N ILE A 82 -2.19 10.26 6.05
CA ILE A 82 -3.45 9.50 6.25
C ILE A 82 -3.25 8.02 5.90
N SER A 83 -2.67 7.73 4.74
CA SER A 83 -2.41 6.36 4.32
C SER A 83 -1.34 5.69 5.16
N VAL A 84 -0.32 6.44 5.61
CA VAL A 84 0.71 5.94 6.52
C VAL A 84 0.15 5.61 7.90
N ALA A 85 -0.77 6.40 8.44
CA ALA A 85 -1.49 6.05 9.65
C ALA A 85 -2.27 4.74 9.48
N GLY A 86 -2.91 4.55 8.32
CA GLY A 86 -3.50 3.26 7.93
C GLY A 86 -2.48 2.12 7.88
N GLY A 87 -1.28 2.37 7.34
CA GLY A 87 -0.17 1.41 7.31
C GLY A 87 0.34 1.03 8.70
N VAL A 88 0.41 1.99 9.64
CA VAL A 88 0.73 1.74 11.05
C VAL A 88 -0.31 0.84 11.70
N VAL A 89 -1.60 1.11 11.46
CA VAL A 89 -2.67 0.19 11.91
C VAL A 89 -2.49 -1.18 11.26
N LEU A 90 -2.14 -1.24 9.98
CA LEU A 90 -1.94 -2.51 9.27
C LEU A 90 -0.74 -3.31 9.82
N HIS A 91 0.32 -2.67 10.29
CA HIS A 91 1.39 -3.34 11.03
C HIS A 91 0.85 -4.04 12.29
N LEU A 92 0.03 -3.33 13.08
CA LEU A 92 -0.58 -3.87 14.29
C LEU A 92 -1.54 -5.02 13.98
N VAL A 93 -2.39 -4.84 12.97
CA VAL A 93 -3.31 -5.88 12.51
C VAL A 93 -2.51 -7.10 12.06
N ASN A 94 -1.45 -6.95 11.26
CA ASN A 94 -0.64 -8.08 10.83
C ASN A 94 0.03 -8.83 11.96
N ALA A 95 0.33 -8.19 13.09
CA ALA A 95 0.81 -8.87 14.28
C ALA A 95 -0.23 -9.81 14.92
N LEU A 96 -1.53 -9.62 14.61
CA LEU A 96 -2.65 -10.43 15.11
C LEU A 96 -3.08 -11.55 14.14
N TYR A 97 -2.51 -11.59 12.93
CA TYR A 97 -2.83 -12.59 11.90
C TYR A 97 -1.60 -13.45 11.60
N PRO A 98 -1.78 -14.66 11.04
CA PRO A 98 -0.67 -15.45 10.51
C PRO A 98 0.07 -14.65 9.42
N SER A 99 1.18 -14.03 9.81
CA SER A 99 1.95 -13.14 8.94
C SER A 99 3.45 -13.31 9.21
N SER A 100 4.22 -13.19 8.14
CA SER A 100 5.68 -13.14 8.16
C SER A 100 6.12 -11.86 7.45
N TYR A 101 6.96 -11.07 8.11
CA TYR A 101 7.59 -9.91 7.48
C TYR A 101 8.61 -10.41 6.46
N PHE A 102 8.50 -9.96 5.21
CA PHE A 102 9.36 -10.41 4.12
C PHE A 102 10.45 -9.38 3.82
N ASP A 103 11.63 -9.60 4.40
CA ASP A 103 12.75 -8.65 4.31
C ASP A 103 13.25 -8.47 2.87
N GLY A 104 13.28 -9.56 2.08
CA GLY A 104 13.80 -9.57 0.70
C GLY A 104 13.08 -8.62 -0.26
N MET A 105 11.88 -8.14 0.05
CA MET A 105 11.18 -7.10 -0.73
C MET A 105 10.90 -5.82 0.06
N SER A 106 11.39 -5.72 1.29
CA SER A 106 11.18 -4.56 2.17
C SER A 106 12.46 -3.77 2.43
N HIS A 107 13.58 -4.45 2.67
CA HIS A 107 14.82 -3.78 3.02
C HIS A 107 15.32 -2.95 1.85
N ARG A 108 15.50 -1.64 2.08
CA ARG A 108 15.91 -0.67 1.07
C ARG A 108 15.05 -0.76 -0.20
N THR A 109 13.73 -0.90 -0.08
CA THR A 109 12.77 -0.80 -1.20
C THR A 109 11.72 0.29 -1.01
N ASN A 110 11.81 1.07 0.07
CA ASN A 110 10.89 2.13 0.49
C ASN A 110 9.47 1.60 0.75
N ARG A 111 9.32 0.35 1.20
CA ARG A 111 8.03 -0.24 1.58
C ARG A 111 8.22 -1.39 2.57
N HIS A 112 7.17 -1.73 3.27
CA HIS A 112 7.04 -2.93 4.08
C HIS A 112 6.23 -3.97 3.33
N VAL A 113 6.67 -5.21 3.32
CA VAL A 113 5.94 -6.34 2.73
C VAL A 113 5.79 -7.42 3.79
N TYR A 114 4.55 -7.81 4.05
CA TYR A 114 4.22 -9.03 4.77
C TYR A 114 3.78 -10.08 3.75
N GLU A 115 4.37 -11.28 3.83
CA GLU A 115 3.98 -12.40 2.96
C GLU A 115 2.57 -12.89 3.33
N GLY A 116 2.30 -13.09 4.62
CA GLY A 116 0.94 -13.31 5.15
C GLY A 116 0.30 -12.02 5.67
N GLY A 117 -0.75 -12.16 6.47
CA GLY A 117 -1.43 -11.03 7.13
C GLY A 117 -2.87 -10.81 6.67
N PHE A 118 -3.42 -9.67 7.07
CA PHE A 118 -4.81 -9.32 6.80
C PHE A 118 -5.02 -8.99 5.33
N THR A 119 -6.15 -9.46 4.79
CA THR A 119 -6.66 -9.11 3.46
C THR A 119 -8.19 -9.14 3.49
N PHE A 120 -8.84 -8.28 2.72
CA PHE A 120 -10.29 -8.28 2.58
C PHE A 120 -10.79 -9.47 1.75
N ARG A 121 -9.92 -10.06 0.93
CA ARG A 121 -10.26 -11.14 -0.01
C ARG A 121 -9.13 -12.12 -0.12
N SER A 122 -9.47 -13.41 -0.14
CA SER A 122 -8.46 -14.44 -0.43
C SER A 122 -7.75 -14.12 -1.75
N ARG A 123 -6.42 -14.31 -1.79
CA ARG A 123 -5.51 -14.09 -2.93
C ARG A 123 -5.14 -12.64 -3.25
N PHE A 124 -5.80 -11.64 -2.65
CA PHE A 124 -5.45 -10.23 -2.84
C PHE A 124 -4.42 -9.79 -1.81
N ALA A 125 -3.46 -8.98 -2.28
CA ALA A 125 -2.66 -8.15 -1.38
C ALA A 125 -3.43 -6.85 -1.12
N ILE A 126 -3.15 -6.20 0.00
CA ILE A 126 -3.68 -4.86 0.29
C ILE A 126 -2.52 -3.93 0.63
N THR A 127 -2.62 -2.68 0.17
CA THR A 127 -1.59 -1.66 0.42
C THR A 127 -2.19 -0.45 1.12
N PHE A 128 -1.63 -0.11 2.28
CA PHE A 128 -1.92 1.15 2.98
C PHE A 128 -0.63 1.91 3.27
N GLY A 129 -0.53 3.11 2.70
CA GLY A 129 0.68 3.92 2.78
C GLY A 129 1.86 3.19 2.14
N ASN A 130 2.86 2.86 2.95
CA ASN A 130 4.05 2.13 2.54
C ASN A 130 4.01 0.64 2.97
N VAL A 131 2.88 0.12 3.43
CA VAL A 131 2.73 -1.25 3.94
C VAL A 131 1.87 -2.10 3.03
N VAL A 132 2.43 -3.22 2.57
CA VAL A 132 1.76 -4.27 1.80
C VAL A 132 1.50 -5.47 2.71
N SER A 133 0.27 -5.94 2.76
CA SER A 133 -0.16 -7.10 3.54
C SER A 133 -0.67 -8.23 2.64
N ALA A 134 -0.57 -9.48 3.12
CA ALA A 134 -0.93 -10.69 2.39
C ALA A 134 -0.24 -10.79 1.01
N GLY A 135 1.01 -10.32 0.93
CA GLY A 135 1.77 -10.20 -0.30
C GLY A 135 2.10 -11.54 -0.97
N GLY A 136 2.15 -12.65 -0.23
CA GLY A 136 2.38 -13.99 -0.76
C GLY A 136 1.12 -14.67 -1.32
N GLY A 137 -0.07 -14.28 -0.84
CA GLY A 137 -1.31 -14.98 -1.18
C GLY A 137 -1.21 -16.49 -0.87
N GLU A 138 -1.77 -17.32 -1.74
CA GLU A 138 -1.66 -18.80 -1.63
C GLU A 138 -0.33 -19.35 -2.17
N THR A 139 0.43 -18.53 -2.91
CA THR A 139 1.65 -18.96 -3.61
C THR A 139 2.90 -18.84 -2.73
N GLY A 140 2.92 -17.87 -1.82
CA GLY A 140 4.12 -17.46 -1.11
C GLY A 140 5.06 -16.58 -1.96
N LEU A 141 6.13 -16.11 -1.34
CA LEU A 141 7.15 -15.24 -1.94
C LEU A 141 8.53 -15.92 -2.02
N CYS A 142 8.67 -17.17 -1.60
CA CYS A 142 9.93 -17.93 -1.58
C CYS A 142 10.05 -18.92 -2.76
N GLY A 143 11.27 -19.10 -3.29
CA GLY A 143 11.55 -19.96 -4.44
C GLY A 143 11.45 -19.26 -5.80
N ASP A 144 11.57 -20.02 -6.88
CA ASP A 144 11.72 -19.49 -8.25
C ASP A 144 10.70 -20.08 -9.25
N SER A 145 9.60 -20.66 -8.75
CA SER A 145 8.52 -21.11 -9.64
C SER A 145 7.92 -19.94 -10.43
N PRO A 146 7.40 -20.16 -11.65
CA PRO A 146 6.77 -19.10 -12.43
C PRO A 146 5.68 -18.34 -11.67
N GLN A 147 4.94 -19.02 -10.79
CA GLN A 147 3.90 -18.43 -9.95
C GLN A 147 4.50 -17.51 -8.89
N VAL A 148 5.60 -17.90 -8.23
CA VAL A 148 6.30 -17.07 -7.23
C VAL A 148 6.91 -15.84 -7.90
N VAL A 149 7.56 -16.01 -9.07
CA VAL A 149 8.10 -14.89 -9.86
C VAL A 149 6.99 -13.91 -10.22
N ARG A 150 5.84 -14.41 -10.69
CA ARG A 150 4.67 -13.58 -10.99
C ARG A 150 4.14 -12.86 -9.75
N ARG A 151 4.06 -13.54 -8.61
CA ARG A 151 3.58 -12.95 -7.36
C ARG A 151 4.51 -11.84 -6.86
N ARG A 152 5.83 -12.05 -6.90
CA ARG A 152 6.81 -10.99 -6.62
C ARG A 152 6.66 -9.81 -7.56
N ARG A 153 6.42 -10.03 -8.87
CA ARG A 153 6.16 -8.95 -9.81
C ARG A 153 4.89 -8.16 -9.47
N LEU A 154 3.81 -8.83 -9.06
CA LEU A 154 2.60 -8.16 -8.57
C LEU A 154 2.95 -7.26 -7.38
N ILE A 155 3.72 -7.73 -6.40
CA ILE A 155 4.10 -6.89 -5.25
C ILE A 155 5.00 -5.72 -5.65
N ASP A 156 5.98 -5.95 -6.52
CA ASP A 156 6.92 -4.90 -6.90
C ASP A 156 6.28 -3.84 -7.80
N VAL A 157 5.43 -4.27 -8.74
CA VAL A 157 4.87 -3.42 -9.78
C VAL A 157 3.46 -2.95 -9.43
N HIS A 158 2.52 -3.85 -9.10
CA HIS A 158 1.13 -3.48 -8.78
C HIS A 158 1.06 -2.79 -7.41
N GLU A 159 1.43 -3.47 -6.33
CA GLU A 159 1.38 -2.90 -4.98
C GLU A 159 2.38 -1.75 -4.80
N GLY A 160 3.56 -1.85 -5.42
CA GLY A 160 4.51 -0.74 -5.48
C GLY A 160 3.94 0.50 -6.17
N THR A 161 3.00 0.34 -7.11
CA THR A 161 2.28 1.47 -7.72
C THR A 161 1.26 2.07 -6.77
N HIS A 162 0.58 1.28 -5.93
CA HIS A 162 -0.26 1.83 -4.87
C HIS A 162 0.54 2.61 -3.81
N VAL A 163 1.75 2.14 -3.46
CA VAL A 163 2.65 2.92 -2.58
C VAL A 163 3.05 4.25 -3.24
N LEU A 164 3.35 4.25 -4.54
CA LEU A 164 3.64 5.46 -5.29
C LEU A 164 2.42 6.39 -5.34
N GLN A 165 1.24 5.87 -5.65
CA GLN A 165 -0.02 6.61 -5.68
C GLN A 165 -0.30 7.29 -4.33
N ASN A 166 -0.13 6.57 -3.22
CA ASN A 166 -0.23 7.12 -1.87
C ASN A 166 0.72 8.31 -1.69
N ARG A 167 1.99 8.19 -2.11
CA ARG A 167 2.99 9.26 -2.00
C ARG A 167 2.77 10.42 -2.95
N SER A 168 2.22 10.18 -4.15
CA SER A 168 2.01 11.22 -5.15
C SER A 168 0.74 12.03 -4.86
N PHE A 169 -0.35 11.36 -4.51
CA PHE A 169 -1.65 12.00 -4.33
C PHE A 169 -2.02 12.26 -2.87
N GLY A 170 -1.31 11.68 -1.91
CA GLY A 170 -1.52 11.94 -0.48
C GLY A 170 -2.97 11.68 -0.08
N PRO A 171 -3.66 12.63 0.58
CA PRO A 171 -5.07 12.48 0.96
C PRO A 171 -6.00 12.26 -0.24
N LEU A 172 -5.67 12.82 -1.40
CA LEU A 172 -6.50 12.71 -2.61
C LEU A 172 -6.55 11.28 -3.14
N TYR A 173 -5.55 10.44 -2.84
CA TYR A 173 -5.60 9.03 -3.19
C TYR A 173 -6.76 8.32 -2.49
N VAL A 174 -6.81 8.41 -1.15
CA VAL A 174 -7.84 7.74 -0.34
C VAL A 174 -9.23 8.28 -0.67
N LEU A 175 -9.36 9.60 -0.81
CA LEU A 175 -10.61 10.24 -1.17
C LEU A 175 -11.07 9.85 -2.57
N GLY A 176 -10.17 9.89 -3.56
CA GLY A 176 -10.48 9.54 -4.93
C GLY A 176 -10.85 8.07 -5.09
N TYR A 177 -10.05 7.18 -4.47
CA TYR A 177 -10.32 5.74 -4.49
C TYR A 177 -11.66 5.43 -3.83
N GLY A 178 -11.91 5.99 -2.64
CA GLY A 178 -13.16 5.79 -1.89
C GLY A 178 -14.39 6.37 -2.60
N ALA A 179 -14.30 7.59 -3.13
CA ALA A 179 -15.37 8.21 -3.89
C ALA A 179 -15.71 7.39 -5.14
N TRP A 180 -14.69 6.87 -5.85
CA TRP A 180 -14.90 6.01 -7.00
C TRP A 180 -15.60 4.71 -6.62
N LEU A 181 -15.14 4.02 -5.57
CA LEU A 181 -15.77 2.79 -5.07
C LEU A 181 -17.28 2.98 -4.85
N VAL A 182 -17.68 4.10 -4.24
CA VAL A 182 -19.09 4.41 -3.95
C VAL A 182 -19.87 4.74 -5.22
N LEU A 183 -19.38 5.70 -6.02
CA LEU A 183 -20.12 6.21 -7.18
C LEU A 183 -20.18 5.17 -8.30
N ALA A 184 -19.05 4.57 -8.66
CA ALA A 184 -18.98 3.54 -9.69
C ALA A 184 -19.63 2.23 -9.22
N GLY A 185 -19.54 1.89 -7.92
CA GLY A 185 -20.27 0.76 -7.36
C GLY A 185 -21.80 0.91 -7.46
N ALA A 186 -22.33 2.10 -7.17
CA ALA A 186 -23.75 2.40 -7.36
C ALA A 186 -24.17 2.29 -8.84
N ALA A 187 -23.37 2.86 -9.75
CA ALA A 187 -23.60 2.73 -11.20
C ALA A 187 -23.55 1.27 -11.66
N GLY A 188 -22.53 0.52 -11.23
CA GLY A 188 -22.37 -0.90 -11.54
C GLY A 188 -23.51 -1.75 -10.98
N LEU A 189 -24.13 -1.36 -9.85
CA LEU A 189 -25.31 -2.03 -9.31
C LEU A 189 -26.52 -1.81 -10.21
N LEU A 190 -26.77 -0.57 -10.62
CA LEU A 190 -27.86 -0.26 -11.55
C LEU A 190 -27.69 -0.99 -12.88
N VAL A 191 -26.48 -0.95 -13.46
CA VAL A 191 -26.16 -1.66 -14.71
C VAL A 191 -26.28 -3.17 -14.52
N GLY A 192 -25.74 -3.72 -13.43
CA GLY A 192 -25.81 -5.14 -13.13
C GLY A 192 -27.25 -5.64 -13.02
N LEU A 193 -28.12 -4.91 -12.33
CA LEU A 193 -29.52 -5.29 -12.15
C LEU A 193 -30.35 -5.21 -13.45
N VAL A 194 -29.99 -4.31 -14.37
CA VAL A 194 -30.70 -4.08 -15.64
C VAL A 194 -30.15 -4.94 -16.79
N MET A 195 -28.83 -5.04 -16.91
CA MET A 195 -28.15 -5.56 -18.11
C MET A 195 -27.53 -6.95 -17.94
N ASP A 196 -27.21 -7.36 -16.70
CA ASP A 196 -26.72 -8.72 -16.41
C ASP A 196 -27.07 -9.14 -14.97
N ARG A 197 -28.36 -9.37 -14.72
CA ARG A 197 -28.88 -9.67 -13.38
C ARG A 197 -28.32 -10.97 -12.80
N ARG A 198 -27.83 -11.91 -13.62
CA ARG A 198 -27.22 -13.15 -13.12
C ARG A 198 -25.81 -12.91 -12.58
N ASN A 199 -25.06 -11.98 -13.18
CA ASN A 199 -23.68 -11.67 -12.79
C ASN A 199 -23.51 -10.28 -12.16
N TRP A 200 -24.59 -9.68 -11.65
CA TRP A 200 -24.60 -8.29 -11.16
C TRP A 200 -23.48 -7.96 -10.17
N ARG A 201 -23.06 -8.91 -9.32
CA ARG A 201 -21.94 -8.73 -8.38
C ARG A 201 -20.61 -8.50 -9.09
N SER A 202 -20.33 -9.29 -10.14
CA SER A 202 -19.13 -9.12 -10.96
C SER A 202 -19.18 -7.80 -11.72
N VAL A 203 -20.36 -7.36 -12.18
CA VAL A 203 -20.54 -6.03 -12.78
C VAL A 203 -20.23 -4.92 -11.77
N VAL A 204 -20.80 -4.97 -10.57
CA VAL A 204 -20.52 -4.00 -9.49
C VAL A 204 -19.03 -3.95 -9.19
N GLU A 205 -18.40 -5.10 -9.02
CA GLU A 205 -16.96 -5.20 -8.72
C GLU A 205 -16.10 -4.64 -9.84
N THR A 206 -16.50 -4.86 -11.10
CA THR A 206 -15.79 -4.31 -12.26
C THR A 206 -15.80 -2.79 -12.25
N PHE A 207 -16.96 -2.18 -12.04
CA PHE A 207 -17.06 -0.72 -12.01
C PHE A 207 -16.37 -0.13 -10.77
N ALA A 208 -16.63 -0.69 -9.59
CA ALA A 208 -16.16 -0.14 -8.33
C ALA A 208 -14.65 -0.30 -8.13
N TYR A 209 -14.12 -1.49 -8.45
CA TYR A 209 -12.76 -1.89 -8.12
C TYR A 209 -11.87 -1.96 -9.36
N TYR A 210 -12.17 -2.81 -10.34
CA TYR A 210 -11.24 -3.03 -11.46
C TYR A 210 -11.07 -1.77 -12.32
N ASP A 211 -12.17 -1.12 -12.68
CA ASP A 211 -12.20 0.12 -13.45
C ASP A 211 -11.93 1.36 -12.58
N ASN A 212 -11.54 1.20 -11.31
CA ASN A 212 -11.02 2.32 -10.54
C ASN A 212 -9.74 2.85 -11.22
N PRO A 213 -9.61 4.16 -11.49
CA PRO A 213 -8.44 4.72 -12.17
C PRO A 213 -7.10 4.29 -11.56
N PHE A 214 -7.06 4.13 -10.23
CA PHE A 214 -5.86 3.73 -9.51
C PHE A 214 -5.53 2.24 -9.68
N GLU A 215 -6.54 1.36 -9.64
CA GLU A 215 -6.38 -0.08 -9.91
C GLU A 215 -6.06 -0.32 -11.38
N TYR A 216 -6.77 0.35 -12.29
CA TYR A 216 -6.51 0.32 -13.72
C TYR A 216 -5.05 0.69 -14.01
N TRP A 217 -4.54 1.79 -13.42
CA TRP A 217 -3.14 2.18 -13.58
C TRP A 217 -2.18 1.09 -13.05
N ALA A 218 -2.43 0.55 -11.86
CA ALA A 218 -1.58 -0.49 -11.27
C ALA A 218 -1.55 -1.77 -12.12
N TYR A 219 -2.72 -2.27 -12.55
CA TYR A 219 -2.84 -3.45 -13.41
C TYR A 219 -2.24 -3.26 -14.80
N ARG A 220 -2.42 -2.06 -15.41
CA ARG A 220 -1.78 -1.73 -16.70
C ARG A 220 -0.27 -1.77 -16.57
N LYS A 221 0.28 -1.21 -15.49
CA LYS A 221 1.72 -1.21 -15.23
C LYS A 221 2.23 -2.62 -14.93
N ASP A 222 1.46 -3.45 -14.24
CA ASP A 222 1.71 -4.89 -14.07
C ASP A 222 1.36 -5.72 -15.32
N SER A 223 1.06 -5.12 -16.48
CA SER A 223 0.75 -5.85 -17.73
C SER A 223 -0.26 -6.99 -17.52
N TYR A 224 -1.24 -6.77 -16.63
CA TYR A 224 -2.25 -7.76 -16.22
C TYR A 224 -3.67 -7.26 -16.49
N TRP A 225 -3.80 -6.21 -17.29
CA TRP A 225 -5.10 -5.69 -17.67
C TRP A 225 -5.61 -6.38 -18.94
N PRO A 226 -6.87 -6.85 -18.97
CA PRO A 226 -7.82 -6.93 -17.85
C PRO A 226 -7.52 -8.14 -16.93
N PRO A 227 -7.70 -8.00 -15.61
CA PRO A 227 -7.52 -9.11 -14.67
C PRO A 227 -8.68 -10.13 -14.80
N HIS A 228 -8.42 -11.40 -14.48
CA HIS A 228 -9.40 -12.49 -14.68
C HIS A 228 -10.74 -12.33 -13.93
N GLY A 229 -10.79 -11.53 -12.86
CA GLY A 229 -12.04 -11.30 -12.11
C GLY A 229 -12.92 -10.19 -12.70
N ALA A 230 -12.41 -9.39 -13.64
CA ALA A 230 -13.18 -8.31 -14.25
C ALA A 230 -14.21 -8.84 -15.25
N HIS A 231 -15.39 -8.24 -15.26
CA HIS A 231 -16.49 -8.62 -16.12
C HIS A 231 -16.17 -8.24 -17.58
N PRO A 232 -16.08 -9.21 -18.51
CA PRO A 232 -15.47 -9.00 -19.83
C PRO A 232 -16.24 -8.01 -20.71
N ARG A 233 -17.56 -7.88 -20.49
CA ARG A 233 -18.40 -6.94 -21.24
C ARG A 233 -18.18 -5.48 -20.83
N PHE A 234 -17.85 -5.23 -19.56
CA PHE A 234 -17.93 -3.89 -18.97
C PHE A 234 -16.57 -3.32 -18.57
N VAL A 235 -15.57 -4.17 -18.38
CA VAL A 235 -14.19 -3.76 -18.06
C VAL A 235 -13.66 -2.76 -19.08
N TRP A 236 -12.94 -1.74 -18.62
CA TRP A 236 -12.33 -0.76 -19.53
C TRP A 236 -11.43 -1.43 -20.57
N LYS A 237 -11.53 -0.96 -21.81
CA LYS A 237 -10.66 -1.45 -22.87
C LYS A 237 -9.27 -0.87 -22.67
N ALA A 238 -8.24 -1.69 -22.87
CA ALA A 238 -6.90 -1.15 -23.03
C ALA A 238 -6.90 -0.25 -24.28
N GLY A 239 -6.72 1.06 -24.11
CA GLY A 239 -6.47 1.95 -25.25
C GLY A 239 -5.31 1.38 -26.07
N SER A 240 -5.53 1.27 -27.39
CA SER A 240 -4.57 0.82 -28.40
C SER A 240 -3.32 1.68 -28.42
#